data_AF-A0A398AY25-F1
#
_entry.id   AF-A0A398AY25-F1
#
_cell.length_a   1.000
_cell.length_b   1.000
_cell.length_c   1.000
_cell.angle_alpha   90.00
_cell.angle_beta   90.00
_cell.angle_gamma   90.00
#
_symmetry.space_group_name_H-M   'P 1'
#
loop_
_entity.id
_entity.type
_entity.pdbx_description
1 polymer ?
#
loop_
_entity_poly.entity_id
_entity_poly.type
_entity_poly.pdbx_seq_one_letter_code
_entity_poly.pdbx_strand_id
1 'polypeptide(L)'
;MEREQQDEIKNAISHLIPHMDNKWFKETMEKVQASTNKKVPYFSGQIPPGIAYMGVNSHGTSYVYEIPKSKIRVKYHDVAIDDVGHPRLLAIYKLKGEKVASMKLVAVKENEPIHDLMDVYRYPYAHVFANGSVCWSGYSGFTKDTLPHIAKMFLSTSNSNHGVEGCLKLYKENEGKDFDDSKIIPFGSLEELL
;
A
#
# COMPACT_ATOMS: atom_id res chain seq x y z
N MET A 1 7.54 -36.00 -27.66
CA MET A 1 7.99 -36.72 -26.45
C MET A 1 8.54 -35.76 -25.39
N GLU A 2 9.71 -35.11 -25.56
CA GLU A 2 10.22 -34.16 -24.54
C GLU A 2 9.33 -32.93 -24.28
N ARG A 3 8.77 -32.32 -25.33
CA ARG A 3 7.86 -31.15 -25.16
C ARG A 3 6.55 -31.52 -24.47
N GLU A 4 6.02 -32.69 -24.78
CA GLU A 4 4.76 -33.20 -24.23
C GLU A 4 4.89 -33.49 -22.74
N GLN A 5 6.00 -34.11 -22.31
CA GLN A 5 6.33 -34.28 -20.90
C GLN A 5 6.56 -32.95 -20.17
N GLN A 6 7.20 -31.97 -20.83
CA GLN A 6 7.36 -30.63 -20.26
C GLN A 6 6.02 -29.92 -20.06
N ASP A 7 5.10 -30.05 -21.01
CA ASP A 7 3.76 -29.47 -20.93
C ASP A 7 2.90 -30.14 -19.84
N GLU A 8 3.00 -31.47 -19.69
CA GLU A 8 2.36 -32.21 -18.60
C GLU A 8 2.86 -31.75 -17.22
N ILE A 9 4.19 -31.63 -17.06
CA ILE A 9 4.80 -31.14 -15.81
C ILE A 9 4.35 -29.70 -15.53
N LYS A 10 4.36 -28.84 -16.55
CA LYS A 10 3.92 -27.45 -16.41
C LYS A 10 2.45 -27.36 -16.00
N ASN A 11 1.60 -28.20 -16.59
CA ASN A 11 0.19 -28.29 -16.23
C ASN A 11 0.01 -28.77 -14.78
N ALA A 12 0.71 -29.83 -14.37
CA ALA A 12 0.65 -30.33 -12.99
C ALA A 12 1.07 -29.26 -11.98
N ILE A 13 2.19 -28.57 -12.23
CA ILE A 13 2.69 -27.48 -11.37
C ILE A 13 1.67 -26.34 -11.32
N SER A 14 1.08 -25.95 -12.45
CA SER A 14 0.11 -24.86 -12.52
C SER A 14 -1.17 -25.14 -11.70
N HIS A 15 -1.55 -26.41 -11.54
CA HIS A 15 -2.67 -26.80 -10.66
C HIS A 15 -2.29 -26.82 -9.18
N LEU A 16 -1.01 -27.00 -8.86
CA LEU A 16 -0.52 -27.03 -7.48
C LEU A 16 -0.26 -25.63 -6.92
N ILE A 17 0.24 -24.70 -7.74
CA ILE A 17 0.60 -23.32 -7.33
C ILE A 17 -0.50 -22.60 -6.52
N PRO A 18 -1.80 -22.63 -6.90
CA PRO A 18 -2.85 -21.94 -6.15
C PRO A 18 -3.08 -22.47 -4.73
N HIS A 19 -2.58 -23.68 -4.43
CA HIS A 19 -2.73 -24.35 -3.13
C HIS A 19 -1.44 -24.31 -2.30
N MET A 20 -0.37 -23.72 -2.83
CA MET A 20 0.90 -23.55 -2.13
C MET A 20 0.81 -22.35 -1.19
N ASP A 21 1.09 -22.58 0.09
CA ASP A 21 1.28 -21.49 1.06
C ASP A 21 2.74 -21.01 1.08
N ASN A 22 2.98 -19.88 1.77
CA ASN A 22 4.30 -19.28 1.90
C ASN A 22 5.31 -20.22 2.57
N LYS A 23 4.84 -21.07 3.50
CA LYS A 23 5.69 -22.01 4.23
C LYS A 23 6.22 -23.11 3.30
N TRP A 24 5.33 -23.75 2.56
CA TRP A 24 5.66 -24.78 1.58
C TRP A 24 6.59 -24.24 0.51
N PHE A 25 6.33 -23.03 0.01
CA PHE A 25 7.18 -22.39 -1.00
C PHE A 25 8.60 -22.18 -0.47
N LYS A 26 8.71 -21.63 0.74
CA LYS A 26 10.01 -21.39 1.40
C LYS A 26 10.79 -22.70 1.59
N GLU A 27 10.16 -23.73 2.15
CA GLU A 27 10.77 -25.04 2.37
C GLU A 27 11.23 -25.69 1.05
N THR A 28 10.41 -25.56 0.00
CA THR A 28 10.74 -26.08 -1.33
C THR A 28 11.98 -25.37 -1.90
N MET A 29 12.04 -24.05 -1.76
CA MET A 29 13.17 -23.27 -2.26
C MET A 29 14.46 -23.49 -1.49
N GLU A 30 14.39 -23.66 -0.18
CA GLU A 30 15.52 -24.05 0.65
C GLU A 30 16.09 -25.40 0.20
N LYS A 31 15.23 -26.39 -0.08
CA LYS A 31 15.65 -27.71 -0.60
C LYS A 31 16.28 -27.61 -1.99
N VAL A 32 15.72 -26.82 -2.90
CA VAL A 32 16.28 -26.59 -4.24
C VAL A 32 17.66 -25.94 -4.15
N GLN A 33 17.81 -24.93 -3.28
CA GLN A 33 19.09 -24.25 -3.09
C GLN A 33 20.15 -25.18 -2.49
N ALA A 34 19.78 -25.99 -1.48
CA ALA A 34 20.67 -26.96 -0.85
C ALA A 34 21.14 -28.07 -1.82
N SER A 35 20.27 -28.51 -2.73
CA SER A 35 20.56 -29.62 -3.66
C SER A 35 21.31 -29.18 -4.92
N THR A 36 21.12 -27.94 -5.38
CA THR A 36 21.69 -27.47 -6.66
C THR A 36 22.87 -26.52 -6.50
N ASN A 37 23.10 -25.97 -5.29
CA ASN A 37 24.02 -24.87 -5.03
C ASN A 37 23.82 -23.66 -5.97
N LYS A 38 22.64 -23.57 -6.61
CA LYS A 38 22.27 -22.46 -7.50
C LYS A 38 21.44 -21.46 -6.69
N LYS A 39 21.83 -20.19 -6.78
CA LYS A 39 20.99 -19.09 -6.31
C LYS A 39 19.87 -18.89 -7.33
N VAL A 40 18.62 -19.00 -6.91
CA VAL A 40 17.47 -18.73 -7.76
C VAL A 40 16.96 -17.32 -7.40
N PRO A 41 17.14 -16.31 -8.27
CA PRO A 41 16.60 -14.98 -8.03
C PRO A 41 15.08 -14.98 -8.29
N TYR A 42 14.29 -14.61 -7.28
CA TYR A 42 12.82 -14.48 -7.41
C TYR A 42 12.37 -13.06 -7.72
N PHE A 43 13.21 -12.08 -7.43
CA PHE A 43 13.02 -10.68 -7.78
C PHE A 43 14.36 -10.08 -8.20
N SER A 44 14.34 -9.29 -9.27
CA SER A 44 15.47 -8.47 -9.70
C SER A 44 14.94 -7.11 -10.14
N GLY A 45 15.34 -6.06 -9.45
CA GLY A 45 14.95 -4.69 -9.79
C GLY A 45 15.48 -3.68 -8.78
N GLN A 46 15.51 -2.41 -9.19
CA GLN A 46 15.85 -1.32 -8.27
C GLN A 46 14.68 -1.06 -7.32
N ILE A 47 14.99 -0.90 -6.03
CA ILE A 47 14.02 -0.47 -5.02
C ILE A 47 14.07 1.07 -4.96
N PRO A 48 12.95 1.77 -5.18
CA PRO A 48 12.90 3.22 -5.01
C PRO A 48 13.35 3.67 -3.62
N PRO A 49 13.95 4.86 -3.50
CA PRO A 49 14.33 5.40 -2.21
C PRO A 49 13.10 5.68 -1.34
N GLY A 50 13.20 5.35 -0.04
CA GLY A 50 12.16 5.69 0.96
C GLY A 50 10.99 4.71 1.03
N ILE A 51 11.07 3.56 0.35
CA ILE A 51 10.08 2.49 0.50
C ILE A 51 10.21 1.83 1.87
N ALA A 52 9.08 1.73 2.55
CA ALA A 52 8.99 1.04 3.83
C ALA A 52 8.66 -0.45 3.67
N TYR A 53 7.90 -0.81 2.63
CA TYR A 53 7.55 -2.21 2.34
C TYR A 53 7.28 -2.43 0.84
N MET A 54 7.57 -3.63 0.33
CA MET A 54 7.32 -4.02 -1.06
C MET A 54 6.65 -5.38 -1.12
N GLY A 55 5.46 -5.44 -1.74
CA GLY A 55 4.74 -6.68 -2.02
C GLY A 55 4.87 -7.08 -3.48
N VAL A 56 5.10 -8.36 -3.76
CA VAL A 56 5.12 -8.91 -5.13
C VAL A 56 4.17 -10.10 -5.17
N ASN A 57 3.17 -10.06 -6.05
CA ASN A 57 2.21 -11.14 -6.25
C ASN A 57 1.88 -11.30 -7.74
N SER A 58 0.94 -12.20 -8.06
CA SER A 58 0.48 -12.48 -9.43
C SER A 58 -0.16 -11.26 -10.13
N HIS A 59 -0.58 -10.24 -9.37
CA HIS A 59 -1.17 -9.00 -9.89
C HIS A 59 -0.15 -7.89 -10.12
N GLY A 60 1.09 -8.05 -9.65
CA GLY A 60 2.20 -7.12 -9.88
C GLY A 60 2.98 -6.77 -8.62
N THR A 61 3.65 -5.62 -8.66
CA THR A 61 4.44 -5.09 -7.54
C THR A 61 3.71 -3.90 -6.91
N SER A 62 3.57 -3.98 -5.59
CA SER A 62 3.02 -2.94 -4.72
C SER A 62 4.14 -2.30 -3.91
N TYR A 63 4.23 -0.98 -3.95
CA TYR A 63 5.23 -0.19 -3.23
C TYR A 63 4.55 0.58 -2.11
N VAL A 64 5.02 0.42 -0.88
CA VAL A 64 4.42 1.02 0.32
C VAL A 64 5.35 2.08 0.88
N TYR A 65 4.81 3.28 1.04
CA TYR A 65 5.48 4.42 1.65
C TYR A 65 4.82 4.76 2.97
N GLU A 66 5.65 4.92 3.98
CA GLU A 66 5.22 5.38 5.29
C GLU A 66 5.14 6.91 5.33
N ILE A 67 4.06 7.43 5.89
CA ILE A 67 3.89 8.82 6.22
C ILE A 67 3.77 8.88 7.74
N PRO A 68 4.76 9.45 8.43
CA PRO A 68 4.73 9.57 9.88
C PRO A 68 3.49 10.34 10.34
N LYS A 69 3.04 10.01 11.55
CA LYS A 69 2.03 10.78 12.27
C LYS A 69 2.46 12.24 12.31
N SER A 70 1.60 13.13 11.84
CA SER A 70 1.97 14.53 11.63
C SER A 70 0.74 15.43 11.63
N LYS A 71 0.97 16.72 11.82
CA LYS A 71 -0.05 17.75 11.65
C LYS A 71 0.12 18.36 10.27
N ILE A 72 -0.96 18.40 9.51
CA ILE A 72 -0.95 18.82 8.10
C ILE A 72 -1.93 19.96 7.93
N ARG A 73 -1.51 21.00 7.21
CA ARG A 73 -2.42 22.03 6.75
C ARG A 73 -3.34 21.46 5.68
N VAL A 74 -4.64 21.48 5.94
CA VAL A 74 -5.65 21.02 4.97
C VAL A 74 -6.41 22.20 4.41
N LYS A 75 -6.74 22.13 3.12
CA LYS A 75 -7.64 23.07 2.47
C LYS A 75 -8.99 22.39 2.30
N TYR A 76 -10.06 22.97 2.83
CA TYR A 76 -11.44 22.50 2.68
C TYR A 76 -12.27 23.59 2.00
N HIS A 77 -12.60 23.38 0.71
CA HIS A 77 -13.07 24.45 -0.18
C HIS A 77 -12.13 25.68 -0.10
N ASP A 78 -12.63 26.86 0.24
CA ASP A 78 -11.85 28.10 0.34
C ASP A 78 -11.28 28.36 1.75
N VAL A 79 -11.48 27.42 2.68
CA VAL A 79 -11.02 27.55 4.07
C VAL A 79 -9.76 26.71 4.27
N ALA A 80 -8.69 27.33 4.75
CA ALA A 80 -7.54 26.62 5.28
C ALA A 80 -7.76 26.29 6.76
N ILE A 81 -7.40 25.06 7.15
CA ILE A 81 -7.39 24.60 8.54
C ILE A 81 -5.96 24.14 8.79
N ASP A 82 -5.27 24.84 9.69
CA ASP A 82 -3.86 24.61 9.95
C ASP A 82 -3.69 23.51 11.02
N ASP A 83 -2.53 22.85 11.01
CA ASP A 83 -2.13 21.87 12.02
C ASP A 83 -3.17 20.79 12.36
N VAL A 84 -3.85 20.23 11.34
CA VAL A 84 -4.77 19.10 11.53
C VAL A 84 -3.99 17.81 11.75
N GLY A 85 -4.13 17.20 12.92
CA GLY A 85 -3.51 15.91 13.22
C GLY A 85 -3.98 14.82 12.27
N HIS A 86 -3.04 14.10 11.65
CA HIS A 86 -3.27 12.89 10.87
C HIS A 86 -2.64 11.70 11.59
N PRO A 87 -3.25 10.49 11.52
CA PRO A 87 -2.61 9.29 12.04
C PRO A 87 -1.38 8.94 11.19
N ARG A 88 -0.59 7.96 11.63
CA ARG A 88 0.45 7.36 10.79
C ARG A 88 -0.22 6.67 9.59
N LEU A 89 0.30 6.89 8.38
CA LEU A 89 -0.33 6.39 7.15
C LEU A 89 0.61 5.52 6.34
N LEU A 90 0.02 4.61 5.56
CA LEU A 90 0.68 3.88 4.49
C LEU A 90 0.05 4.26 3.14
N ALA A 91 0.87 4.79 2.24
CA ALA A 91 0.50 5.00 0.85
C ALA A 91 0.99 3.81 0.00
N ILE A 92 0.05 3.12 -0.64
CA ILE A 92 0.31 1.90 -1.39
C ILE A 92 0.11 2.20 -2.88
N TYR A 93 1.15 2.00 -3.68
CA TYR A 93 1.13 2.27 -5.11
C TYR A 93 1.28 0.98 -5.91
N LYS A 94 0.42 0.79 -6.90
CA LYS A 94 0.62 -0.23 -7.95
C LYS A 94 1.03 0.46 -9.24
N LEU A 95 2.09 -0.03 -9.87
CA LEU A 95 2.56 0.48 -11.16
C LEU A 95 2.01 -0.36 -12.32
N LYS A 96 1.73 0.29 -13.44
CA LYS A 96 1.49 -0.36 -14.74
C LYS A 96 2.52 0.18 -15.73
N GLY A 97 3.55 -0.63 -16.00
CA GLY A 97 4.78 -0.13 -16.61
C GLY A 97 5.46 0.86 -15.66
N GLU A 98 5.85 2.02 -16.16
CA GLU A 98 6.52 3.07 -15.37
C GLU A 98 5.57 4.01 -14.62
N LYS A 99 4.25 3.90 -14.85
CA LYS A 99 3.26 4.85 -14.32
C LYS A 99 2.48 4.29 -13.15
N VAL A 100 2.08 5.16 -12.22
CA VAL A 100 1.17 4.80 -11.13
C VAL A 100 -0.21 4.50 -11.69
N ALA A 101 -0.66 3.26 -11.51
CA ALA A 101 -1.96 2.78 -11.98
C ALA A 101 -3.04 2.92 -10.90
N SER A 102 -2.66 2.73 -9.63
CA SER A 102 -3.55 2.95 -8.50
C SER A 102 -2.78 3.38 -7.26
N MET A 103 -3.50 4.10 -6.40
CA MET A 103 -3.03 4.50 -5.08
C MET A 103 -4.10 4.12 -4.05
N LYS A 104 -3.68 3.46 -2.98
CA LYS A 104 -4.46 3.32 -1.75
C LYS A 104 -3.81 4.10 -0.62
N LEU A 105 -4.63 4.56 0.33
CA LEU A 105 -4.17 5.21 1.55
C LEU A 105 -4.90 4.62 2.75
N VAL A 106 -4.14 4.13 3.72
CA VAL A 106 -4.66 3.54 4.95
C VAL A 106 -3.92 4.10 6.16
N ALA A 107 -4.56 4.05 7.32
CA ALA A 107 -3.96 4.40 8.59
C ALA A 107 -3.39 3.14 9.26
N VAL A 108 -2.37 3.33 10.10
CA VAL A 108 -1.79 2.30 10.96
C VAL A 108 -1.55 2.90 12.34
N LYS A 109 -1.48 2.03 13.36
CA LYS A 109 -1.12 2.48 14.70
C LYS A 109 0.35 2.88 14.76
N GLU A 110 0.65 3.80 15.68
CA GLU A 110 2.01 4.25 15.92
C GLU A 110 2.90 3.13 16.50
N ASN A 111 4.20 3.17 16.22
CA ASN A 111 5.25 2.28 16.76
C ASN A 111 5.26 0.81 16.30
N GLU A 112 4.34 0.37 15.45
CA GLU A 112 4.36 -0.99 14.88
C GLU A 112 5.29 -1.07 13.66
N PRO A 113 6.27 -2.00 13.60
CA PRO A 113 7.03 -2.25 12.38
C PRO A 113 6.11 -2.66 11.22
N ILE A 114 6.42 -2.22 10.00
CA ILE A 114 5.57 -2.54 8.84
C ILE A 114 5.82 -3.99 8.40
N HIS A 115 4.77 -4.79 8.35
CA HIS A 115 4.77 -6.17 7.84
C HIS A 115 3.43 -6.51 7.17
N ASP A 116 3.41 -7.58 6.37
CA ASP A 116 2.24 -8.04 5.61
C ASP A 116 1.00 -8.34 6.46
N LEU A 117 1.20 -8.98 7.62
CA LEU A 117 0.09 -9.36 8.51
C LEU A 117 -0.36 -8.23 9.46
N MET A 118 0.15 -7.00 9.31
CA MET A 118 -0.18 -5.91 10.23
C MET A 118 -1.61 -5.43 10.01
N ASP A 119 -2.27 -5.02 11.09
CA ASP A 119 -3.60 -4.43 11.00
C ASP A 119 -3.54 -3.06 10.33
N VAL A 120 -4.41 -2.86 9.35
CA VAL A 120 -4.60 -1.57 8.69
C VAL A 120 -6.00 -1.04 8.97
N TYR A 121 -6.10 0.28 8.99
CA TYR A 121 -7.29 1.02 9.39
C TYR A 121 -7.69 2.00 8.30
N ARG A 122 -8.97 2.38 8.31
CA ARG A 122 -9.50 3.35 7.34
C ARG A 122 -8.85 4.70 7.54
N TYR A 123 -8.48 5.33 6.42
CA TYR A 123 -8.11 6.73 6.44
C TYR A 123 -9.33 7.56 6.90
N PRO A 124 -9.17 8.45 7.91
CA PRO A 124 -10.31 9.07 8.57
C PRO A 124 -10.93 10.22 7.79
N TYR A 125 -10.27 10.74 6.75
CA TYR A 125 -10.71 11.92 6.01
C TYR A 125 -11.20 11.61 4.59
N ALA A 126 -11.71 12.64 3.92
CA ALA A 126 -12.30 12.55 2.60
C ALA A 126 -11.34 12.06 1.51
N HIS A 127 -11.92 11.78 0.34
CA HIS A 127 -11.22 11.39 -0.90
C HIS A 127 -10.52 10.03 -0.85
N VAL A 128 -10.83 9.21 0.15
CA VAL A 128 -10.47 7.79 0.18
C VAL A 128 -11.76 6.97 0.26
N PHE A 129 -11.95 6.06 -0.69
CA PHE A 129 -13.13 5.20 -0.74
C PHE A 129 -13.09 4.11 0.34
N ALA A 130 -14.23 3.45 0.57
CA ALA A 130 -14.35 2.38 1.55
C ALA A 130 -13.39 1.19 1.35
N ASN A 131 -12.81 1.03 0.15
CA ASN A 131 -11.80 0.02 -0.17
C ASN A 131 -10.35 0.54 -0.07
N GLY A 132 -10.15 1.72 0.53
CA GLY A 132 -8.85 2.38 0.69
C GLY A 132 -8.33 3.07 -0.58
N SER A 133 -9.04 3.00 -1.71
CA SER A 133 -8.59 3.62 -2.96
C SER A 133 -8.73 5.13 -2.90
N VAL A 134 -7.70 5.84 -3.37
CA VAL A 134 -7.67 7.30 -3.40
C VAL A 134 -8.45 7.84 -4.60
N CYS A 135 -9.40 8.74 -4.34
CA CYS A 135 -10.16 9.50 -5.33
C CYS A 135 -9.39 10.76 -5.75
N TRP A 136 -8.29 10.58 -6.47
CA TRP A 136 -7.49 11.71 -6.96
C TRP A 136 -6.85 11.37 -8.30
N SER A 137 -7.27 12.02 -9.38
CA SER A 137 -6.75 11.71 -10.73
C SER A 137 -5.28 12.15 -10.95
N GLY A 138 -4.75 12.99 -10.06
CA GLY A 138 -3.42 13.58 -10.19
C GLY A 138 -2.28 12.56 -10.17
N TYR A 139 -2.48 11.35 -9.66
CA TYR A 139 -1.38 10.38 -9.54
C TYR A 139 -0.97 9.71 -10.86
N SER A 140 -1.84 9.68 -11.87
CA SER A 140 -1.64 8.90 -13.10
C SER A 140 -0.47 9.37 -13.98
N GLY A 141 -0.01 10.61 -13.79
CA GLY A 141 1.15 11.18 -14.48
C GLY A 141 2.49 10.85 -13.82
N PHE A 142 2.48 10.31 -12.60
CA PHE A 142 3.69 10.07 -11.83
C PHE A 142 4.34 8.73 -12.16
N THR A 143 5.65 8.70 -11.96
CA THR A 143 6.50 7.53 -12.15
C THR A 143 7.04 7.02 -10.82
N LYS A 144 7.71 5.87 -10.89
CA LYS A 144 8.39 5.21 -9.78
C LYS A 144 9.29 6.14 -8.94
N ASP A 145 9.96 7.11 -9.57
CA ASP A 145 10.88 8.04 -8.89
C ASP A 145 10.16 9.12 -8.07
N THR A 146 8.90 9.40 -8.41
CA THR A 146 8.10 10.44 -7.76
C THR A 146 7.20 9.91 -6.65
N LEU A 147 7.12 8.59 -6.48
CA LEU A 147 6.29 7.91 -5.47
C LEU A 147 6.37 8.51 -4.05
N PRO A 148 7.57 8.88 -3.51
CA PRO A 148 7.66 9.44 -2.16
C PRO A 148 6.87 10.75 -1.95
N HIS A 149 6.55 11.46 -3.03
CA HIS A 149 5.91 12.77 -2.98
C HIS A 149 4.40 12.72 -3.23
N ILE A 150 3.91 11.68 -3.91
CA ILE A 150 2.51 11.59 -4.38
C ILE A 150 1.52 11.71 -3.22
N ALA A 151 1.77 11.01 -2.11
CA ALA A 151 0.85 11.08 -0.97
C ALA A 151 0.85 12.45 -0.30
N LYS A 152 2.01 13.11 -0.19
CA LYS A 152 2.07 14.49 0.35
C LYS A 152 1.32 15.47 -0.54
N MET A 153 1.42 15.30 -1.86
CA MET A 153 0.63 16.08 -2.82
C MET A 153 -0.86 15.84 -2.64
N PHE A 154 -1.29 14.57 -2.54
CA PHE A 154 -2.69 14.21 -2.27
C PHE A 154 -3.20 14.87 -0.98
N LEU A 155 -2.46 14.75 0.12
CA LEU A 155 -2.84 15.34 1.42
C LEU A 155 -2.93 16.87 1.38
N SER A 156 -2.26 17.51 0.41
CA SER A 156 -2.30 18.96 0.20
C SER A 156 -3.40 19.40 -0.78
N THR A 157 -4.16 18.47 -1.37
CA THR A 157 -5.24 18.82 -2.30
C THR A 157 -6.44 19.44 -1.58
N SER A 158 -7.22 20.22 -2.33
CA SER A 158 -8.45 20.80 -1.80
C SER A 158 -9.46 19.70 -1.52
N ASN A 159 -9.81 19.54 -0.24
CA ASN A 159 -10.77 18.58 0.25
C ASN A 159 -12.22 19.06 0.06
N SER A 160 -13.12 18.08 0.10
CA SER A 160 -14.59 18.25 0.13
C SER A 160 -15.20 17.16 1.01
N ASN A 161 -16.52 17.06 1.09
CA ASN A 161 -17.20 15.95 1.78
C ASN A 161 -17.25 14.64 0.95
N HIS A 162 -16.51 14.54 -0.15
CA HIS A 162 -16.60 13.37 -1.02
C HIS A 162 -15.99 12.14 -0.35
N GLY A 163 -16.82 11.13 -0.05
CA GLY A 163 -16.41 9.86 0.56
C GLY A 163 -16.49 9.81 2.08
N VAL A 164 -16.63 10.94 2.78
CA VAL A 164 -16.80 11.02 4.24
C VAL A 164 -17.76 12.15 4.59
N GLU A 165 -18.90 11.81 5.20
CA GLU A 165 -19.84 12.81 5.73
C GLU A 165 -19.25 13.51 6.95
N GLY A 166 -19.43 14.83 7.05
CA GLY A 166 -18.94 15.60 8.21
C GLY A 166 -17.42 15.79 8.25
N CYS A 167 -16.70 15.64 7.13
CA CYS A 167 -15.24 15.74 7.07
C CYS A 167 -14.71 17.07 7.64
N LEU A 168 -15.41 18.20 7.40
CA LEU A 168 -15.05 19.49 7.99
C LEU A 168 -15.07 19.49 9.52
N LYS A 169 -16.08 18.85 10.12
CA LYS A 169 -16.19 18.73 11.58
C LYS A 169 -15.00 17.93 12.12
N LEU A 170 -14.66 16.82 11.47
CA LEU A 170 -13.53 15.99 11.86
C LEU A 170 -12.19 16.74 11.74
N TYR A 171 -12.01 17.55 10.70
CA TYR A 171 -10.83 18.42 10.58
C TYR A 171 -10.73 19.41 11.74
N LYS A 172 -11.84 20.07 12.08
CA LYS A 172 -11.89 21.02 13.20
C LYS A 172 -11.69 20.37 14.57
N GLU A 173 -12.16 19.15 14.78
CA GLU A 173 -11.94 18.42 16.04
C GLU A 173 -10.47 18.09 16.29
N ASN A 174 -9.70 17.88 15.22
CA ASN A 174 -8.28 17.52 15.24
C ASN A 174 -7.34 18.71 14.95
N GLU A 175 -7.87 19.92 14.78
CA GLU A 175 -7.07 21.15 14.60
C GLU A 175 -6.21 21.41 15.84
N GLY A 176 -4.90 21.58 15.64
CA GLY A 176 -3.90 21.83 16.69
C GLY A 176 -3.53 20.60 17.54
N LYS A 177 -4.19 19.46 17.34
CA LYS A 177 -4.02 18.24 18.16
C LYS A 177 -3.34 17.14 17.37
N ASP A 178 -2.71 16.20 18.07
CA ASP A 178 -2.33 14.94 17.45
C ASP A 178 -3.57 14.10 17.21
N PHE A 179 -3.55 13.27 16.16
CA PHE A 179 -4.66 12.38 15.89
C PHE A 179 -4.78 11.32 17.00
N ASP A 180 -6.01 11.07 17.42
CA ASP A 180 -6.33 10.04 18.41
C ASP A 180 -6.52 8.68 17.72
N ASP A 181 -5.50 7.82 17.82
CA ASP A 181 -5.48 6.49 17.19
C ASP A 181 -6.58 5.56 17.74
N SER A 182 -7.28 5.89 18.82
CA SER A 182 -8.46 5.12 19.25
C SER A 182 -9.67 5.29 18.32
N LYS A 183 -9.65 6.32 17.46
CA LYS A 183 -10.75 6.67 16.54
C LYS A 183 -10.63 6.06 15.15
N ILE A 184 -9.49 5.45 14.81
CA ILE A 184 -9.34 4.79 13.50
C ILE A 184 -10.16 3.51 13.44
N ILE A 185 -10.80 3.27 12.29
CA ILE A 185 -11.75 2.16 12.11
C ILE A 185 -11.01 0.98 11.47
N PRO A 186 -11.12 -0.26 11.98
CA PRO A 186 -10.52 -1.44 11.37
C PRO A 186 -10.88 -1.57 9.89
N PHE A 187 -9.92 -1.98 9.08
CA PHE A 187 -10.11 -2.13 7.63
C PHE A 187 -9.72 -3.52 7.10
N GLY A 188 -8.62 -4.10 7.59
CA GLY A 188 -8.14 -5.42 7.17
C GLY A 188 -6.67 -5.60 7.53
N SER A 189 -5.95 -6.42 6.77
CA SER A 189 -4.49 -6.54 6.86
C SER A 189 -3.78 -5.85 5.68
N LEU A 190 -2.48 -5.57 5.82
CA LEU A 190 -1.70 -5.01 4.71
C LEU A 190 -1.66 -5.98 3.51
N GLU A 191 -1.53 -7.29 3.75
CA GLU A 191 -1.50 -8.34 2.72
C GLU A 191 -2.70 -8.26 1.75
N GLU A 192 -3.91 -8.04 2.28
CA GLU A 192 -5.14 -7.91 1.50
C GLU A 192 -5.15 -6.70 0.55
N LEU A 193 -4.26 -5.73 0.78
CA LEU A 193 -4.17 -4.50 -0.01
C LEU A 193 -3.10 -4.50 -1.08
N LEU A 194 -2.09 -5.37 -0.96
CA LEU A 194 -0.96 -5.53 -1.88
C LEU A 194 -1.37 -6.14 -3.22
#